data_AF-A0A520ICZ7-F1
#
_entry.id   AF-A0A520ICZ7-F1
#
_cell.length_a   1.000
_cell.length_b   1.000
_cell.length_c   1.000
_cell.angle_alpha   90.00
_cell.angle_beta   90.00
_cell.angle_gamma   90.00
#
_symmetry.space_group_name_H-M   'P 1'
#
loop_
_entity.id
_entity.type
_entity.pdbx_description
1 polymer ?
#
loop_
_entity_poly.entity_id
_entity_poly.type
_entity_poly.pdbx_seq_one_letter_code
_entity_poly.pdbx_strand_id
1 'polypeptide(L)'
;MSQTTRILAALIGGIALGILAATLAPAQALAATAVTQPIGAAWLHGLQMVIVPLVVGLLVTGIGATTEAARAGRITARAMIMIVVILWSTTLMSAFVMPLILDVFPLPAGLGAALREALTGAAPVGPVPGIGAFFDTIVPTNIVAAAAGDAFL
;
A
#
# COMPACT_ATOMS: atom_id res chain seq x y z
N MET A 1 -23.45 -9.00 -15.99
CA MET A 1 -22.47 -8.00 -15.49
C MET A 1 -21.17 -8.71 -15.20
N SER A 2 -20.02 -8.16 -15.62
CA SER A 2 -18.70 -8.74 -15.31
C SER A 2 -18.34 -8.55 -13.84
N GLN A 3 -17.40 -9.36 -13.33
CA GLN A 3 -16.92 -9.25 -11.95
C GLN A 3 -16.28 -7.88 -11.69
N THR A 4 -15.50 -7.35 -12.65
CA THR A 4 -14.91 -6.01 -12.57
C THR A 4 -15.96 -4.91 -12.43
N THR A 5 -17.03 -4.97 -13.25
CA THR A 5 -18.11 -3.98 -13.16
C THR A 5 -18.83 -4.05 -11.83
N ARG A 6 -19.02 -5.25 -11.26
CA ARG A 6 -19.65 -5.41 -9.95
C ARG A 6 -18.80 -4.80 -8.83
N ILE A 7 -17.48 -5.02 -8.85
CA ILE A 7 -16.56 -4.43 -7.86
C ILE A 7 -16.57 -2.91 -7.97
N LEU A 8 -16.47 -2.37 -9.19
CA LEU A 8 -16.48 -0.92 -9.41
C LEU A 8 -17.82 -0.30 -8.96
N ALA A 9 -18.94 -0.93 -9.28
CA ALA A 9 -20.26 -0.47 -8.87
C ALA A 9 -20.42 -0.52 -7.33
N ALA A 10 -19.91 -1.56 -6.67
CA ALA A 10 -19.92 -1.66 -5.22
C ALA A 10 -19.04 -0.59 -4.56
N LEU A 11 -17.88 -0.27 -5.13
CA LEU A 11 -17.00 0.81 -4.65
C LEU A 11 -17.70 2.17 -4.75
N ILE A 12 -18.24 2.50 -5.92
CA ILE A 12 -18.96 3.75 -6.15
C ILE A 12 -20.17 3.85 -5.22
N GLY A 13 -20.95 2.77 -5.11
CA GLY A 13 -22.10 2.71 -4.21
C GLY A 13 -21.72 2.89 -2.74
N GLY A 14 -20.67 2.22 -2.28
CA GLY A 14 -20.18 2.34 -0.90
C GLY A 14 -19.70 3.76 -0.57
N ILE A 15 -18.97 4.40 -1.48
CA ILE A 15 -18.53 5.79 -1.31
C ILE A 15 -19.74 6.75 -1.27
N ALA A 16 -20.67 6.62 -2.21
CA ALA A 16 -21.84 7.49 -2.28
C ALA A 16 -22.73 7.35 -1.04
N LEU A 17 -22.97 6.11 -0.58
CA LEU A 17 -23.72 5.83 0.66
C LEU A 17 -22.99 6.38 1.89
N GLY A 18 -21.66 6.22 1.96
CA GLY A 18 -20.85 6.76 3.05
C GLY A 18 -20.92 8.27 3.14
N ILE A 19 -20.78 8.97 2.01
CA ILE A 19 -20.90 10.43 1.94
C ILE A 19 -22.31 10.87 2.38
N LEU A 20 -23.35 10.25 1.82
CA LEU A 20 -24.73 10.61 2.13
C LEU A 20 -25.04 10.39 3.63
N ALA A 21 -24.65 9.25 4.18
CA ALA A 21 -24.84 8.94 5.60
C ALA A 21 -24.09 9.94 6.50
N ALA A 22 -22.84 10.28 6.16
CA ALA A 22 -22.05 11.26 6.90
C ALA A 22 -22.66 12.67 6.86
N THR A 23 -23.34 13.04 5.76
CA THR A 23 -24.00 14.36 5.64
C THR A 23 -25.35 14.43 6.37
N LEU A 24 -26.15 13.37 6.33
CA LEU A 24 -27.51 13.38 6.89
C LEU A 24 -27.54 13.03 8.38
N ALA A 25 -26.68 12.11 8.81
CA ALA A 25 -26.77 11.44 10.10
C ALA A 25 -25.37 11.05 10.64
N PRO A 26 -24.51 12.03 10.99
CA PRO A 26 -23.08 11.77 11.29
C PRO A 26 -22.88 10.76 12.44
N ALA A 27 -23.66 10.88 13.52
CA ALA A 27 -23.54 9.99 14.68
C ALA A 27 -23.95 8.54 14.34
N GLN A 28 -25.02 8.37 13.54
CA GLN A 28 -25.48 7.06 13.10
C GLN A 28 -24.53 6.44 12.07
N ALA A 29 -23.94 7.26 11.18
CA ALA A 29 -22.92 6.83 10.24
C ALA A 29 -21.69 6.27 10.96
N LEU A 30 -21.21 6.96 12.01
CA LEU A 30 -20.14 6.46 12.87
C LEU A 30 -20.55 5.19 13.64
N ALA A 31 -21.78 5.10 14.14
CA ALA A 31 -22.25 3.87 14.78
C ALA A 31 -22.27 2.68 13.78
N ALA A 32 -22.63 2.93 12.52
CA ALA A 32 -22.63 1.91 11.48
C ALA A 32 -21.22 1.38 11.17
N THR A 33 -20.16 2.19 11.32
CA THR A 33 -18.78 1.72 11.10
C THR A 33 -18.36 0.66 12.11
N ALA A 34 -18.94 0.63 13.31
CA ALA A 34 -18.69 -0.43 14.29
C ALA A 34 -19.01 -1.83 13.74
N VAL A 35 -19.92 -1.93 12.76
CA VAL A 35 -20.28 -3.20 12.10
C VAL A 35 -19.61 -3.34 10.73
N THR A 36 -19.57 -2.28 9.92
CA THR A 36 -19.06 -2.36 8.55
C THR A 36 -17.53 -2.42 8.48
N GLN A 37 -16.83 -1.77 9.42
CA GLN A 37 -15.37 -1.77 9.45
C GLN A 37 -14.78 -3.16 9.75
N PRO A 38 -15.26 -3.93 10.75
CA PRO A 38 -14.81 -5.30 10.95
C PRO A 38 -15.02 -6.21 9.74
N ILE A 39 -16.09 -6.03 8.97
CA ILE A 39 -16.36 -6.82 7.75
C ILE A 39 -15.30 -6.51 6.69
N GLY A 40 -15.02 -5.23 6.44
CA GLY A 40 -13.97 -4.82 5.52
C GLY A 40 -12.58 -5.29 5.96
N ALA A 41 -12.28 -5.19 7.26
CA ALA A 41 -11.04 -5.68 7.84
C ALA A 41 -10.90 -7.19 7.70
N ALA A 42 -11.95 -7.97 7.97
CA ALA A 42 -11.94 -9.42 7.79
C ALA A 42 -11.68 -9.83 6.34
N TRP A 43 -12.28 -9.11 5.38
CA TRP A 43 -11.99 -9.32 3.95
C TRP A 43 -10.54 -9.01 3.60
N LEU A 44 -10.01 -7.88 4.07
CA LEU A 44 -8.61 -7.48 3.83
C LEU A 44 -7.63 -8.48 4.48
N HIS A 45 -7.87 -8.90 5.71
CA HIS A 45 -7.08 -9.92 6.40
C HIS A 45 -7.14 -11.26 5.65
N GLY A 46 -8.30 -11.65 5.13
CA GLY A 46 -8.44 -12.85 4.31
C GLY A 46 -7.60 -12.79 3.03
N LEU A 47 -7.50 -11.62 2.39
CA LEU A 47 -6.60 -11.42 1.25
C LEU A 47 -5.13 -11.46 1.67
N GLN A 48 -4.77 -10.82 2.78
CA GLN A 48 -3.39 -10.75 3.27
C GLN A 48 -2.86 -12.11 3.75
N MET A 49 -3.71 -12.93 4.38
CA MET A 49 -3.34 -14.25 4.92
C MET A 49 -2.73 -15.19 3.86
N VAL A 50 -3.14 -15.04 2.60
CA VAL A 50 -2.66 -15.90 1.50
C VAL A 50 -1.35 -15.39 0.90
N ILE A 51 -1.00 -14.11 1.11
CA ILE A 51 0.17 -13.48 0.48
C ILE A 51 1.46 -14.17 0.95
N VAL A 52 1.67 -14.32 2.26
CA VAL A 52 2.93 -14.88 2.80
C VAL A 52 3.20 -16.31 2.29
N PRO A 53 2.26 -17.28 2.41
CA PRO A 53 2.52 -18.64 1.90
C PRO A 53 2.71 -18.67 0.38
N LEU A 54 1.93 -17.87 -0.36
CA LEU A 54 1.99 -17.84 -1.82
C LEU A 54 3.31 -17.25 -2.31
N VAL A 55 3.74 -16.11 -1.76
CA VAL A 55 5.01 -15.47 -2.13
C VAL A 55 6.18 -16.39 -1.81
N VAL A 56 6.24 -16.97 -0.61
CA VAL A 56 7.31 -17.91 -0.24
C VAL A 56 7.32 -19.13 -1.17
N GLY A 57 6.16 -19.74 -1.44
CA GLY A 57 6.06 -20.90 -2.33
C GLY A 57 6.46 -20.57 -3.77
N LEU A 58 6.00 -19.44 -4.31
CA LEU A 58 6.36 -18.96 -5.65
C LEU A 58 7.83 -18.54 -5.74
N LEU A 59 8.41 -17.98 -4.68
CA LEU A 59 9.84 -17.65 -4.64
C LEU A 59 10.68 -18.94 -4.61
N VAL A 60 10.35 -19.93 -3.79
CA VAL A 60 11.11 -21.19 -3.74
C VAL A 60 11.02 -21.94 -5.08
N THR A 61 9.82 -22.07 -5.64
CA THR A 61 9.60 -22.76 -6.92
C THR A 61 10.15 -21.95 -8.11
N GLY A 62 9.97 -20.64 -8.09
CA GLY A 62 10.48 -19.70 -9.08
C GLY A 62 12.01 -19.62 -9.06
N ILE A 63 12.64 -19.56 -7.89
CA ILE A 63 14.10 -19.54 -7.75
C ILE A 63 14.70 -20.85 -8.28
N GLY A 64 14.08 -21.99 -7.95
CA GLY A 64 14.46 -23.30 -8.51
C GLY A 64 14.47 -23.30 -10.04
N ALA A 65 13.43 -22.75 -10.67
CA ALA A 65 13.35 -22.58 -12.12
C ALA A 65 14.34 -21.53 -12.68
N THR A 66 14.70 -20.52 -11.88
CA THR A 66 15.68 -19.50 -12.30
C THR A 66 17.15 -19.91 -12.13
N THR A 67 17.48 -21.06 -11.57
CA THR A 67 18.88 -21.54 -11.60
C THR A 67 19.38 -21.76 -13.04
N GLU A 68 18.48 -22.14 -13.96
CA GLU A 68 18.73 -22.13 -15.41
C GLU A 68 18.73 -20.72 -16.01
N ALA A 69 17.90 -19.80 -15.49
CA ALA A 69 17.82 -18.41 -15.94
C ALA A 69 18.91 -17.48 -15.35
N ALA A 70 19.60 -17.85 -14.28
CA ALA A 70 20.68 -17.09 -13.66
C ALA A 70 21.91 -17.01 -14.58
N ARG A 71 22.05 -17.96 -15.52
CA ARG A 71 22.98 -17.85 -16.66
C ARG A 71 22.63 -16.68 -17.61
N ALA A 72 21.42 -16.11 -17.50
CA ALA A 72 20.92 -14.99 -18.29
C ALA A 72 20.86 -13.65 -17.50
N GLY A 73 21.91 -13.33 -16.74
CA GLY A 73 22.00 -12.11 -15.89
C GLY A 73 21.72 -10.76 -16.58
N ARG A 74 21.72 -10.70 -17.91
CA ARG A 74 21.31 -9.50 -18.68
C ARG A 74 19.83 -9.15 -18.50
N ILE A 75 18.94 -10.15 -18.34
CA ILE A 75 17.50 -9.90 -18.16
C ILE A 75 17.25 -9.30 -16.78
N THR A 76 17.86 -9.87 -15.73
CA THR A 76 17.78 -9.34 -14.36
C THR A 76 18.32 -7.91 -14.28
N ALA A 77 19.50 -7.64 -14.85
CA ALA A 77 20.07 -6.29 -14.86
C ALA A 77 19.15 -5.28 -15.57
N ARG A 78 18.55 -5.66 -16.72
CA ARG A 78 17.61 -4.80 -17.44
C ARG A 78 16.33 -4.54 -16.64
N ALA A 79 15.80 -5.54 -15.95
CA ALA A 79 14.64 -5.40 -15.08
C ALA A 79 14.93 -4.46 -13.90
N MET A 80 16.09 -4.61 -13.24
CA MET A 80 16.52 -3.73 -12.15
C MET A 80 16.67 -2.28 -12.61
N ILE A 81 17.33 -2.04 -13.75
CA ILE A 81 17.45 -0.70 -14.33
C ILE A 81 16.07 -0.12 -14.64
N MET A 82 15.17 -0.93 -15.23
CA MET A 82 13.82 -0.48 -15.55
C MET A 82 13.04 -0.10 -14.28
N ILE A 83 13.10 -0.91 -13.22
CA ILE A 83 12.46 -0.61 -11.94
C ILE A 83 13.01 0.69 -11.36
N VAL A 84 14.33 0.87 -11.31
CA VAL A 84 14.97 2.09 -10.78
C VAL A 84 14.53 3.31 -11.59
N VAL A 85 14.58 3.25 -12.92
CA VAL A 85 14.18 4.36 -13.81
C VAL A 85 12.71 4.71 -13.63
N ILE A 86 11.82 3.73 -13.57
CA ILE A 86 10.38 3.95 -13.36
C ILE A 86 10.12 4.58 -11.99
N LEU A 87 10.75 4.05 -10.93
CA LEU A 87 10.60 4.58 -9.57
C LEU A 87 11.11 6.02 -9.47
N TRP A 88 12.28 6.32 -10.03
CA TRP A 88 12.84 7.67 -10.03
C TRP A 88 11.97 8.63 -10.83
N SER A 89 11.52 8.22 -12.02
CA SER A 89 10.65 9.04 -12.87
C SER A 89 9.33 9.35 -12.16
N THR A 90 8.72 8.36 -11.52
CA THR A 90 7.47 8.52 -10.77
C THR A 90 7.66 9.40 -9.54
N THR A 91 8.78 9.25 -8.84
CA THR A 91 9.12 10.06 -7.66
C THR A 91 9.34 11.53 -8.04
N LEU A 92 10.14 11.79 -9.08
CA LEU A 92 10.36 13.12 -9.60
C LEU A 92 9.06 13.74 -10.10
N MET A 93 8.27 12.99 -10.89
CA MET A 93 6.97 13.44 -11.36
C MET A 93 6.07 13.83 -10.18
N SER A 94 5.93 12.97 -9.17
CA SER A 94 5.11 13.24 -7.98
C SER A 94 5.59 14.47 -7.22
N ALA A 95 6.92 14.63 -7.06
CA ALA A 95 7.53 15.77 -6.37
C ALA A 95 7.23 17.12 -7.03
N PHE A 96 7.03 17.16 -8.35
CA PHE A 96 6.67 18.39 -9.08
C PHE A 96 5.16 18.54 -9.29
N VAL A 97 4.47 17.45 -9.63
CA VAL A 97 3.04 17.47 -9.96
C VAL A 97 2.19 17.71 -8.72
N MET A 98 2.51 17.10 -7.58
CA MET A 98 1.70 17.25 -6.37
C MET A 98 1.65 18.71 -5.87
N PRO A 99 2.78 19.44 -5.73
CA PRO A 99 2.74 20.86 -5.39
C PRO A 99 1.97 21.69 -6.43
N LEU A 100 2.18 21.43 -7.72
CA LEU A 100 1.48 22.16 -8.79
C LEU A 100 -0.05 21.98 -8.71
N ILE A 101 -0.52 20.77 -8.41
CA ILE A 101 -1.95 20.51 -8.20
C ILE A 101 -2.47 21.30 -6.99
N LEU A 102 -1.70 21.36 -5.90
CA LEU A 102 -2.08 22.11 -4.70
C LEU A 102 -2.08 23.63 -4.93
N ASP A 103 -1.24 24.15 -5.81
CA ASP A 103 -1.24 25.57 -6.20
C ASP A 103 -2.48 25.92 -7.03
N VAL A 104 -2.90 25.03 -7.94
CA VAL A 104 -4.11 25.22 -8.77
C VAL A 104 -5.39 24.99 -7.96
N PHE A 105 -5.39 24.04 -7.03
CA PHE A 105 -6.52 23.68 -6.17
C PHE A 105 -6.13 23.79 -4.69
N PRO A 106 -6.02 25.03 -4.15
CA PRO A 106 -5.60 25.23 -2.77
C PRO A 106 -6.62 24.64 -1.79
N LEU A 107 -6.13 23.97 -0.75
CA LEU A 107 -6.99 23.46 0.31
C LEU A 107 -7.66 24.64 1.06
N PRO A 108 -8.99 24.62 1.23
CA PRO A 108 -9.69 25.56 2.10
C PRO A 108 -9.11 25.52 3.52
N ALA A 109 -8.92 26.69 4.14
CA ALA A 109 -8.26 26.81 5.45
C ALA A 109 -8.92 25.93 6.53
N GLY A 110 -10.25 25.77 6.51
CA GLY A 110 -10.98 24.92 7.45
C GLY A 110 -10.65 23.43 7.31
N LEU A 111 -10.47 22.92 6.08
CA LEU A 111 -10.07 21.53 5.84
C LEU A 111 -8.61 21.29 6.23
N GLY A 112 -7.73 22.26 5.94
CA GLY A 112 -6.33 22.18 6.35
C GLY A 112 -6.14 22.19 7.87
N ALA A 113 -7.01 22.87 8.62
CA ALA A 113 -7.01 22.81 10.08
C ALA A 113 -7.50 21.45 10.59
N ALA A 114 -8.63 20.96 10.08
CA ALA A 114 -9.18 19.66 10.44
C ALA A 114 -8.21 18.50 10.14
N LEU A 115 -7.51 18.56 8.99
CA LEU A 115 -6.47 17.59 8.65
C LEU A 115 -5.30 17.61 9.63
N ARG A 116 -4.81 18.80 10.02
CA ARG A 116 -3.73 18.90 11.01
C ARG A 116 -4.16 18.39 12.37
N GLU A 117 -5.37 18.70 12.79
CA GLU A 117 -5.96 18.20 14.04
C GLU A 117 -6.11 16.67 14.02
N ALA A 118 -6.59 16.09 12.92
CA ALA A 118 -6.67 14.63 12.77
C ALA A 118 -5.29 13.96 12.85
N LEU A 119 -4.22 14.67 12.50
CA LEU A 119 -2.84 14.18 12.52
C LEU A 119 -2.12 14.40 13.86
N THR A 120 -2.67 15.15 14.83
CA THR A 120 -1.97 15.40 16.10
C THR A 120 -1.77 14.14 16.95
N GLY A 121 -2.59 13.11 16.73
CA GLY A 121 -2.44 11.78 17.35
C GLY A 121 -1.56 10.81 16.56
N ALA A 122 -1.04 11.20 15.40
CA ALA A 122 -0.19 10.33 14.60
C ALA A 122 1.17 10.15 15.27
N ALA A 123 1.68 8.91 15.28
CA ALA A 123 3.03 8.64 15.76
C ALA A 123 4.04 9.45 14.92
N PRO A 124 5.07 10.04 15.56
CA PRO A 124 6.12 10.74 14.83
C PRO A 124 6.76 9.78 13.83
N VAL A 125 7.05 10.27 12.62
CA VAL A 125 7.82 9.51 11.63
C VAL A 125 9.15 9.11 12.26
N GLY A 126 9.37 7.80 12.37
CA GLY A 126 10.60 7.24 12.92
C GLY A 126 11.84 7.64 12.10
N PRO A 127 13.04 7.51 12.66
CA PRO A 127 14.27 7.82 11.94
C PRO A 127 14.36 6.97 10.67
N VAL A 128 14.66 7.60 9.54
CA VAL A 128 14.87 6.90 8.27
C VAL A 128 16.13 6.06 8.39
N PRO A 129 16.05 4.72 8.23
CA PRO A 129 17.22 3.86 8.28
C PRO A 129 18.23 4.25 7.19
N GLY A 130 19.51 4.26 7.55
CA GLY A 130 20.57 4.45 6.56
C GLY A 130 20.73 3.24 5.63
N ILE A 131 21.47 3.41 4.53
CA ILE A 131 21.72 2.33 3.56
C ILE A 131 22.39 1.10 4.21
N GLY A 132 23.23 1.29 5.24
CA GLY A 132 23.86 0.17 5.96
C GLY A 132 22.84 -0.73 6.65
N ALA A 133 21.84 -0.14 7.31
CA ALA A 133 20.77 -0.88 7.96
C ALA A 133 19.90 -1.65 6.96
N PHE A 134 19.78 -1.19 5.71
CA PHE A 134 19.12 -1.95 4.65
C PHE A 134 19.86 -3.25 4.35
N PHE A 135 21.19 -3.23 4.20
CA PHE A 135 21.95 -4.44 3.93
C PHE A 135 21.88 -5.46 5.07
N ASP A 136 21.81 -5.01 6.32
CA ASP A 136 21.64 -5.89 7.49
C ASP A 136 20.29 -6.62 7.47
N THR A 137 19.27 -6.09 6.79
CA THR A 137 17.94 -6.72 6.70
C THR A 137 17.79 -7.75 5.58
N ILE A 138 18.68 -7.76 4.58
CA ILE A 138 18.57 -8.64 3.39
C ILE A 138 18.66 -10.13 3.74
N VAL A 139 19.50 -10.48 4.73
CA VAL A 139 19.67 -11.88 5.14
C VAL A 139 19.03 -12.04 6.53
N PRO A 140 17.81 -12.61 6.61
CA PRO A 140 17.14 -12.76 7.90
C PRO A 140 17.86 -13.79 8.77
N THR A 141 17.99 -13.49 10.05
CA THR A 141 18.50 -14.44 11.06
C THR A 141 17.48 -15.55 11.36
N ASN A 142 16.19 -15.33 11.06
CA ASN A 142 15.11 -16.29 11.23
C ASN A 142 14.04 -16.11 10.14
N ILE A 143 13.89 -17.10 9.28
CA ILE A 143 12.96 -17.08 8.13
C ILE A 143 11.49 -17.04 8.58
N VAL A 144 11.15 -17.72 9.68
CA VAL A 144 9.77 -17.74 10.20
C VAL A 144 9.40 -16.38 10.77
N ALA A 145 10.32 -15.75 11.51
CA ALA A 145 10.11 -14.41 12.04
C ALA A 145 10.00 -13.36 10.92
N ALA A 146 10.83 -13.46 9.88
CA ALA A 146 10.76 -12.58 8.71
C ALA A 146 9.42 -12.73 7.97
N ALA A 147 8.98 -13.97 7.71
CA ALA A 147 7.71 -14.25 7.04
C ALA A 147 6.50 -13.79 7.87
N ALA A 148 6.54 -13.96 9.20
CA ALA A 148 5.47 -13.51 10.09
C ALA A 148 5.40 -11.99 10.24
N GLY A 149 6.51 -11.29 9.99
CA GLY A 149 6.61 -9.83 10.05
C GLY A 149 6.46 -9.13 8.70
N ASP A 150 6.00 -9.84 7.65
CA ASP A 150 5.89 -9.33 6.27
C ASP A 150 7.22 -8.75 5.71
N ALA A 151 8.36 -9.25 6.19
CA ALA A 151 9.69 -8.90 5.67
C ALA A 151 10.01 -9.76 4.45
N PHE A 152 9.71 -9.23 3.26
CA PHE A 152 9.92 -9.90 1.96
C PHE A 152 11.25 -9.51 1.26
N LEU A 153 12.08 -8.70 1.91
CA LEU A 153 13.40 -8.27 1.43
C LEU A 153 14.49 -9.00 2.19
#